data_AF-A0A496SAY0-F1
#
_entry.id   AF-A0A496SAY0-F1
#
_cell.length_a   1.000
_cell.length_b   1.000
_cell.length_c   1.000
_cell.angle_alpha   90.00
_cell.angle_beta   90.00
_cell.angle_gamma   90.00
#
_symmetry.space_group_name_H-M   'P 1'
#
loop_
_entity.id
_entity.type
_entity.pdbx_description
1 polymer ?
#
loop_
_entity_poly.entity_id
_entity_poly.type
_entity_poly.pdbx_seq_one_letter_code
_entity_poly.pdbx_strand_id
1 'polypeptide(L)' 'MSIAENVKRVQERMAEAALRVGRRPEEVVLVAATKGRTPEEIEEAIRVGVKVVGENRVQEAEAKFP' A
#
# COMPACT_ATOMS: atom_id res chain seq x y z
N MET A 1 -5.22 9.82 12.34
CA MET A 1 -5.74 8.93 11.29
C MET A 1 -4.96 7.63 11.37
N SER A 2 -5.66 6.50 11.39
CA SER A 2 -5.04 5.16 11.43
C SER A 2 -4.53 4.73 10.05
N ILE A 3 -3.73 3.66 10.02
CA ILE A 3 -3.28 3.07 8.75
C ILE A 3 -4.50 2.57 7.96
N ALA A 4 -5.48 1.96 8.62
CA ALA A 4 -6.75 1.55 8.02
C ALA A 4 -7.48 2.71 7.29
N GLU A 5 -7.65 3.86 7.95
CA GLU A 5 -8.32 5.02 7.37
C GLU A 5 -7.56 5.56 6.16
N ASN A 6 -6.23 5.59 6.24
CA ASN A 6 -5.39 6.06 5.16
C ASN A 6 -5.44 5.13 3.94
N VAL A 7 -5.36 3.81 4.15
CA VAL A 7 -5.43 2.81 3.07
C VAL A 7 -6.79 2.88 2.37
N LYS A 8 -7.89 2.92 3.14
CA LYS A 8 -9.24 3.04 2.59
C LYS A 8 -9.38 4.28 1.72
N ARG A 9 -8.98 5.45 2.22
CA ARG A 9 -9.04 6.71 1.48
C ARG A 9 -8.24 6.67 0.18
N VAL A 10 -7.08 6.01 0.17
CA VAL A 10 -6.25 5.87 -1.03
C VAL A 10 -6.93 4.96 -2.05
N GLN A 11 -7.47 3.81 -1.61
CA GLN A 11 -8.18 2.87 -2.47
C GLN A 11 -9.42 3.50 -3.11
N GLU A 12 -10.21 4.26 -2.34
CA GLU A 12 -11.37 5.01 -2.84
C GLU A 12 -10.96 6.01 -3.94
N ARG A 13 -9.92 6.82 -3.68
CA ARG A 13 -9.39 7.77 -4.67
C ARG A 13 -8.87 7.09 -5.93
N MET A 14 -8.23 5.93 -5.80
CA MET A 14 -7.77 5.14 -6.94
C MET A 14 -8.94 4.64 -7.78
N ALA A 15 -9.98 4.11 -7.14
CA ALA A 15 -11.17 3.61 -7.82
C ALA A 15 -11.90 4.74 -8.56
N GLU A 16 -12.14 5.88 -7.90
CA GLU A 16 -12.74 7.06 -8.52
C GLU A 16 -11.94 7.55 -9.73
N ALA A 17 -10.60 7.59 -9.61
CA ALA A 17 -9.72 8.03 -10.69
C ALA A 17 -9.76 7.07 -11.89
N ALA A 18 -9.78 5.75 -11.66
CA ALA A 18 -9.87 4.74 -12.71
C ALA A 18 -11.23 4.82 -13.45
N LEU A 19 -12.32 4.88 -12.69
CA LEU A 19 -13.68 4.95 -13.24
C LEU A 19 -13.89 6.22 -14.08
N ARG A 20 -13.35 7.35 -13.64
CA ARG A 20 -13.44 8.64 -14.37
C ARG A 20 -12.84 8.59 -15.78
N VAL A 21 -11.89 7.69 -16.04
CA VAL A 21 -11.26 7.51 -17.35
C VAL A 21 -11.70 6.21 -18.06
N GLY A 22 -12.78 5.58 -17.59
CA GLY A 22 -13.33 4.35 -18.19
C GLY A 22 -12.46 3.11 -17.98
N ARG A 23 -11.55 3.13 -17.00
CA ARG A 23 -10.72 1.98 -16.63
C ARG A 23 -11.30 1.25 -15.43
N ARG A 24 -11.00 -0.03 -15.31
CA ARG A 24 -11.39 -0.81 -14.13
C ARG A 24 -10.43 -0.52 -12.97
N PRO A 25 -10.92 -0.27 -11.74
CA PRO A 25 -10.06 -0.03 -10.57
C PRO A 25 -8.97 -1.09 -10.36
N GLU A 26 -9.25 -2.34 -10.71
CA GLU A 26 -8.35 -3.48 -10.56
C GLU A 26 -7.14 -3.42 -11.49
N GLU A 27 -7.14 -2.55 -12.51
CA GLU A 27 -5.99 -2.31 -13.37
C GLU A 27 -4.92 -1.43 -12.70
N VAL A 28 -5.20 -0.88 -11.51
CA VAL A 28 -4.26 -0.04 -10.75
C VAL A 28 -3.86 -0.77 -9.48
N VAL A 29 -2.55 -1.00 -9.31
CA VAL A 29 -2.01 -1.64 -8.12
C VAL A 29 -1.52 -0.58 -7.13
N LEU A 30 -1.98 -0.67 -5.88
CA LEU A 30 -1.44 0.13 -4.79
C LEU A 30 -0.14 -0.51 -4.29
N VAL A 31 0.97 0.19 -4.46
CA VAL A 31 2.27 -0.17 -3.87
C VAL A 31 2.53 0.73 -2.67
N ALA A 32 2.53 0.15 -1.47
CA ALA A 32 2.83 0.89 -0.25
C ALA A 32 4.34 1.06 -0.09
N ALA A 33 4.83 2.31 -0.06
CA ALA A 33 6.23 2.58 0.23
C ALA A 33 6.51 2.42 1.74
N THR A 34 7.27 1.40 2.11
CA THR A 34 7.46 0.97 3.52
C THR A 34 8.82 1.35 4.12
N LYS A 35 9.62 2.14 3.39
CA LYS A 35 10.92 2.67 3.86
C LYS A 35 10.79 3.38 5.22
N GLY A 36 11.67 3.03 6.16
CA GLY A 36 11.64 3.57 7.52
C GLY A 36 10.34 3.36 8.30
N ARG A 37 9.48 2.42 7.89
CA ARG A 37 8.34 1.91 8.69
C ARG A 37 8.73 0.64 9.42
N THR A 38 8.13 0.41 10.58
CA THR A 38 8.38 -0.80 11.38
C THR A 38 7.62 -2.01 10.81
N PRO A 39 8.04 -3.26 11.13
CA PRO A 39 7.30 -4.45 10.74
C PRO A 39 5.83 -4.43 11.18
N GLU A 40 5.54 -3.89 12.35
CA GLU A 40 4.17 -3.82 12.91
C GLU A 40 3.28 -2.88 12.09
N GLU A 41 3.81 -1.71 11.68
CA GLU A 41 3.09 -0.78 10.80
C GLU A 41 2.81 -1.42 9.43
N ILE A 42 3.77 -2.20 8.91
CA ILE A 42 3.64 -2.92 7.63
C ILE A 42 2.60 -4.03 7.76
N GLU A 43 2.61 -4.78 8.86
CA GLU A 43 1.63 -5.83 9.11
C GLU A 43 0.21 -5.27 9.26
N GLU A 44 0.04 -4.12 9.93
CA GLU A 44 -1.24 -3.42 9.98
C GLU A 44 -1.72 -3.05 8.58
N ALA A 45 -0.83 -2.49 7.73
CA ALA A 45 -1.15 -2.14 6.35
C ALA A 45 -1.59 -3.36 5.53
N ILE A 46 -0.91 -4.50 5.69
CA ILE A 46 -1.27 -5.76 5.03
C ILE A 46 -2.65 -6.23 5.49
N ARG A 47 -2.91 -6.21 6.81
CA ARG A 47 -4.20 -6.62 7.39
C ARG A 47 -5.39 -5.83 6.85
N VAL A 48 -5.17 -4.57 6.50
CA VAL A 48 -6.21 -3.67 5.96
C VAL A 48 -6.28 -3.65 4.43
N GLY A 49 -5.55 -4.54 3.76
CA GLY A 49 -5.72 -4.81 2.32
C GLY A 49 -4.60 -4.30 1.40
N VAL A 50 -3.47 -3.83 1.94
CA VAL A 50 -2.27 -3.62 1.13
C VAL A 50 -1.69 -4.98 0.72
N LYS A 51 -1.51 -5.18 -0.58
CA LYS A 51 -1.00 -6.45 -1.14
C LYS A 51 0.44 -6.36 -1.62
N VAL A 52 0.92 -5.16 -1.91
CA VAL A 52 2.25 -4.92 -2.47
C VAL A 52 2.93 -3.83 -1.67
N VAL A 53 4.12 -4.13 -1.18
CA VAL A 53 5.00 -3.19 -0.47
C VAL A 53 6.25 -2.92 -1.31
N GLY A 54 6.84 -1.73 -1.15
CA GLY A 54 8.02 -1.30 -1.87
C GLY A 54 9.04 -0.68 -0.93
N GLU A 55 10.28 -1.15 -1.04
CA GLU A 55 11.44 -0.64 -0.30
C GLU A 55 12.40 0.11 -1.22
N ASN A 56 13.02 1.16 -0.70
CA ASN A 56 14.01 1.93 -1.45
C ASN A 56 15.46 1.46 -1.20
N ARG A 57 15.70 0.61 -0.21
CA ARG A 57 17.03 0.10 0.18
C ARG A 57 16.98 -1.42 0.36
N VAL A 58 17.94 -2.13 -0.23
CA VAL A 58 18.02 -3.60 -0.18
C VAL A 58 18.21 -4.10 1.26
N GLN A 59 19.02 -3.42 2.07
CA GLN A 59 19.28 -3.80 3.46
C GLN A 59 18.02 -3.70 4.34
N GLU A 60 17.17 -2.69 4.07
CA GLU A 60 15.87 -2.57 4.75
C GLU A 60 14.91 -3.69 4.30
N ALA A 61 14.97 -4.10 3.03
CA ALA A 61 14.18 -5.20 2.53
C ALA A 61 14.62 -6.55 3.15
N GLU A 62 15.92 -6.84 3.20
CA GLU A 62 16.47 -8.07 3.80
C GLU A 62 16.10 -8.21 5.29
N ALA A 63 16.08 -7.10 6.05
CA ALA A 63 15.65 -7.11 7.44
C ALA A 63 14.15 -7.40 7.63
N LYS A 64 13.33 -7.18 6.60
CA LYS A 64 11.86 -7.35 6.61
C LYS A 64 11.41 -8.66 5.96
N PHE A 65 12.21 -9.18 5.02
CA PHE A 65 11.96 -10.39 4.23
C PHE A 65 13.25 -11.21 4.12
N PRO A 66 13.57 -12.06 5.10
CA PRO A 66 14.73 -12.95 5.04
C PRO A 66 14.58 -14.05 3.97
#